data_AF-A0A7S0CCP1-F1
#
_entry.id   AF-A0A7S0CCP1-F1
#
_cell.length_a   1.000
_cell.length_b   1.000
_cell.length_c   1.000
_cell.angle_alpha   90.00
_cell.angle_beta   90.00
_cell.angle_gamma   90.00
#
_symmetry.space_group_name_H-M   'P 1'
#
loop_
_entity.id
_entity.type
_entity.pdbx_description
1 polymer ?
#
loop_
_entity_poly.entity_id
_entity_poly.type
_entity_poly.pdbx_seq_one_letter_code
_entity_poly.pdbx_strand_id
1 'polypeptide(L)'
;AETVTQIQDMGPSGVAYFGFIYTIAEILAIPAIPLTASAGYLFGVRDGTLIVLLSASIAASISFFIGRTLLRSYVEGILGEYPKLQKLDRAISSQGFKIMLLVRIAPIFPFALSNYLYGVTSVKFWPYFWGTMLGFAPGTFAYVYSGVVGKILTSGDDAAQPWYVYAGGLALFSGFLKIGGDIASDIIDNIEDEENTS
;
A
#
# COMPACT_ATOMS: atom_id res chain seq x y z
N ALA A 1 10.67 -4.55 -23.23
CA ALA A 1 11.87 -3.69 -23.26
C ALA A 1 11.52 -2.27 -23.70
N GLU A 2 10.84 -2.07 -24.84
CA GLU A 2 10.44 -0.73 -25.35
C GLU A 2 9.65 0.14 -24.35
N THR A 3 8.67 -0.41 -23.63
CA THR A 3 7.84 0.36 -22.68
C THR A 3 8.63 0.90 -21.49
N VAL A 4 9.68 0.19 -21.07
CA VAL A 4 10.55 0.59 -19.94
C VAL A 4 11.45 1.76 -20.36
N THR A 5 12.01 1.67 -21.57
CA THR A 5 12.86 2.73 -22.15
C THR A 5 12.05 3.98 -22.45
N GLN A 6 10.83 3.85 -22.98
CA GLN A 6 9.93 4.99 -23.23
C GLN A 6 9.58 5.77 -21.96
N ILE A 7 9.30 5.10 -20.83
CA ILE A 7 8.97 5.79 -19.58
C ILE A 7 10.19 6.51 -18.99
N GLN A 8 11.39 5.95 -19.16
CA GLN A 8 12.65 6.57 -18.70
C GLN A 8 13.05 7.77 -19.57
N ASP A 9 12.82 7.71 -20.88
CA ASP A 9 13.12 8.79 -21.83
C ASP A 9 12.10 9.96 -21.78
N MET A 10 10.94 9.74 -21.17
CA MET A 10 9.87 10.75 -21.00
C MET A 10 10.16 11.80 -19.91
N GLY A 11 11.24 11.66 -19.14
CA GLY A 11 11.62 12.61 -18.10
C GLY A 11 10.50 12.83 -17.05
N PRO A 12 10.18 14.09 -16.65
CA PRO A 12 9.13 14.37 -15.66
C PRO A 12 7.73 13.84 -16.02
N SER A 13 7.44 13.63 -17.31
CA SER A 13 6.14 13.14 -17.76
C SER A 13 5.92 11.65 -17.46
N GLY A 14 7.00 10.84 -17.45
CA GLY A 14 6.94 9.42 -17.06
C GLY A 14 6.60 9.24 -15.57
N VAL A 15 7.11 10.13 -14.73
CA VAL A 15 6.79 10.18 -13.29
C VAL A 15 5.31 10.51 -13.06
N ALA A 16 4.79 11.55 -13.74
CA ALA A 16 3.39 11.93 -13.62
C ALA A 16 2.44 10.82 -14.13
N TYR A 17 2.78 10.20 -15.26
CA TYR A 17 2.00 9.09 -15.82
C TYR A 17 1.97 7.89 -14.87
N PHE A 18 3.13 7.45 -14.38
CA PHE A 18 3.20 6.35 -13.42
C PHE A 18 2.40 6.65 -12.15
N GLY A 19 2.57 7.86 -11.60
CA GLY A 19 1.86 8.27 -10.39
C GLY A 19 0.34 8.32 -10.58
N PHE A 20 -0.13 8.73 -11.75
CA PHE A 20 -1.55 8.71 -12.10
C PHE A 20 -2.09 7.27 -12.17
N ILE A 21 -1.42 6.38 -12.89
CA ILE A 21 -1.81 4.97 -12.99
C ILE A 21 -1.82 4.30 -11.61
N TYR A 22 -0.79 4.54 -10.80
CA TYR A 22 -0.72 4.03 -9.43
C TYR A 22 -1.93 4.49 -8.62
N THR A 23 -2.26 5.79 -8.69
CA THR A 23 -3.39 6.38 -7.95
C THR A 23 -4.72 5.73 -8.35
N ILE A 24 -4.97 5.57 -9.65
CA ILE A 24 -6.20 4.95 -10.14
C ILE A 24 -6.26 3.47 -9.74
N ALA A 25 -5.15 2.73 -9.88
CA ALA A 25 -5.09 1.33 -9.49
C ALA A 25 -5.40 1.13 -8.00
N GLU A 26 -4.86 2.01 -7.14
CA GLU A 26 -5.09 1.99 -5.70
C GLU A 26 -6.57 2.28 -5.36
N ILE A 27 -7.17 3.29 -5.99
CA ILE A 27 -8.61 3.59 -5.85
C ILE A 27 -9.46 2.38 -6.25
N LEU A 28 -9.10 1.70 -7.33
CA LEU A 28 -9.80 0.51 -7.83
C LEU A 28 -9.48 -0.78 -7.04
N ALA A 29 -8.74 -0.68 -5.93
CA ALA A 29 -8.30 -1.80 -5.12
C ALA A 29 -7.52 -2.88 -5.89
N ILE A 30 -6.82 -2.49 -6.95
CA ILE A 30 -5.88 -3.34 -7.67
C ILE A 30 -4.65 -3.56 -6.76
N PRO A 31 -4.08 -4.79 -6.70
CA PRO A 31 -2.90 -5.06 -5.90
C PRO A 31 -1.75 -4.07 -6.19
N ALA A 32 -1.40 -3.25 -5.20
CA ALA A 32 -0.42 -2.17 -5.35
C ALA A 32 1.03 -2.65 -5.24
N ILE A 33 1.26 -3.90 -4.82
CA ILE A 33 2.61 -4.43 -4.57
C ILE A 33 3.47 -4.48 -5.85
N PRO A 34 2.99 -5.07 -6.97
CA PRO A 34 3.78 -5.12 -8.20
C PRO A 34 4.09 -3.72 -8.75
N LEU A 35 3.13 -2.80 -8.63
CA LEU A 35 3.31 -1.39 -8.99
C LEU A 35 4.39 -0.74 -8.12
N THR A 36 4.34 -0.93 -6.80
CA THR A 36 5.33 -0.37 -5.87
C THR A 36 6.75 -0.86 -6.17
N ALA A 37 6.92 -2.16 -6.40
CA ALA A 37 8.22 -2.72 -6.79
C ALA A 37 8.68 -2.17 -8.16
N SER A 38 7.76 -2.04 -9.12
CA SER A 38 8.06 -1.46 -10.43
C SER A 38 8.53 -0.01 -10.33
N ALA A 39 8.03 0.77 -9.36
CA ALA A 39 8.52 2.14 -9.13
C ALA A 39 10.01 2.16 -8.79
N GLY A 40 10.49 1.22 -7.98
CA GLY A 40 11.90 1.07 -7.68
C GLY A 40 12.73 0.63 -8.88
N TYR A 41 12.22 -0.34 -9.64
CA TYR A 41 12.86 -0.78 -10.88
C TYR A 41 13.02 0.38 -11.89
N LEU A 42 11.99 1.21 -12.04
CA LEU A 42 11.96 2.27 -13.04
C LEU A 42 12.74 3.53 -12.59
N PHE A 43 12.52 3.99 -11.36
CA PHE A 43 12.95 5.32 -10.88
C PHE A 43 13.98 5.27 -9.74
N GLY A 44 14.38 4.08 -9.28
CA GLY A 44 15.31 3.91 -8.17
C GLY A 44 14.66 4.10 -6.80
N VAL A 45 15.46 3.94 -5.73
CA VAL A 45 14.95 3.90 -4.35
C VAL A 45 14.34 5.23 -3.93
N ARG A 46 15.07 6.34 -4.13
CA ARG A 46 14.66 7.67 -3.65
C ARG A 46 13.39 8.14 -4.35
N ASP A 47 13.46 8.27 -5.68
CA ASP A 47 12.36 8.85 -6.46
C ASP A 47 11.19 7.88 -6.53
N GLY A 48 11.43 6.57 -6.69
CA GLY A 48 10.38 5.55 -6.62
C GLY A 48 9.60 5.58 -5.30
N THR A 49 10.28 5.73 -4.16
CA THR A 49 9.62 5.85 -2.85
C THR A 49 8.79 7.14 -2.75
N LEU A 50 9.33 8.28 -3.18
CA LEU A 50 8.60 9.55 -3.15
C LEU A 50 7.35 9.51 -4.05
N ILE A 51 7.47 8.98 -5.26
CA ILE A 51 6.37 8.84 -6.21
C ILE A 51 5.27 7.98 -5.60
N VAL A 52 5.62 6.79 -5.08
CA VAL A 52 4.64 5.89 -4.48
C VAL A 52 3.98 6.53 -3.26
N LEU A 53 4.74 7.18 -2.38
CA LEU A 53 4.15 7.82 -1.20
C LEU A 53 3.17 8.92 -1.56
N LEU A 54 3.50 9.75 -2.54
CA LEU A 54 2.62 10.82 -3.00
C LEU A 54 1.36 10.25 -3.67
N SER A 55 1.53 9.32 -4.62
CA SER A 55 0.41 8.68 -5.31
C SER A 55 -0.50 7.91 -4.37
N ALA A 56 0.07 7.09 -3.47
CA ALA A 56 -0.70 6.37 -2.46
C ALA A 56 -1.42 7.32 -1.50
N SER A 57 -0.80 8.45 -1.12
CA SER A 57 -1.45 9.43 -0.23
C SER A 57 -2.60 10.16 -0.91
N ILE A 58 -2.47 10.48 -2.21
CA ILE A 58 -3.54 11.08 -3.02
C ILE A 58 -4.70 10.09 -3.13
N ALA A 59 -4.41 8.84 -3.51
CA ALA A 59 -5.40 7.79 -3.66
C ALA A 59 -6.12 7.51 -2.33
N ALA A 60 -5.36 7.34 -1.24
CA ALA A 60 -5.88 7.15 0.10
C ALA A 60 -6.73 8.33 0.58
N SER A 61 -6.42 9.56 0.18
CA SER A 61 -7.24 10.74 0.49
C SER A 61 -8.56 10.70 -0.27
N ILE A 62 -8.54 10.38 -1.57
CA ILE A 62 -9.74 10.27 -2.40
C ILE A 62 -10.66 9.18 -1.85
N SER A 63 -10.14 7.97 -1.63
CA SER A 63 -10.91 6.84 -1.08
C SER A 63 -11.47 7.15 0.31
N PHE A 64 -10.71 7.86 1.15
CA PHE A 64 -11.17 8.32 2.46
C PHE A 64 -12.31 9.33 2.38
N PHE A 65 -12.33 10.22 1.39
CA PHE A 65 -13.46 11.13 1.19
C PHE A 65 -14.66 10.43 0.56
N ILE A 66 -14.45 9.50 -0.38
CA ILE A 66 -15.51 8.63 -0.91
C ILE A 66 -16.20 7.88 0.25
N GLY A 67 -15.42 7.24 1.13
CA GLY A 67 -15.92 6.59 2.34
C GLY A 67 -16.72 7.52 3.25
N ARG A 68 -16.25 8.76 3.43
CA ARG A 68 -16.89 9.72 4.33
C ARG A 68 -18.19 10.32 3.79
N THR A 69 -18.29 10.54 2.48
CA THR A 69 -19.42 11.26 1.88
C THR A 69 -20.47 10.32 1.31
N LEU A 70 -20.07 9.29 0.55
CA LEU A 70 -20.98 8.42 -0.18
C LEU A 70 -21.47 7.24 0.66
N LEU A 71 -20.67 6.79 1.62
CA LEU A 71 -20.97 5.60 2.42
C LEU A 71 -21.57 5.93 3.79
N ARG A 72 -21.77 7.21 4.14
CA ARG A 72 -22.19 7.67 5.48
C ARG A 72 -23.47 7.00 6.01
N SER A 73 -24.42 6.66 5.14
CA SER A 73 -25.65 5.95 5.54
C SER A 73 -25.43 4.44 5.73
N TYR A 74 -24.44 3.85 5.04
CA TYR A 74 -24.02 2.46 5.22
C TYR A 74 -23.15 2.28 6.48
N VAL A 75 -22.47 3.35 6.93
CA VAL A 75 -21.61 3.38 8.12
C VAL A 75 -22.31 2.95 9.40
N GLU A 76 -23.53 3.44 9.64
CA GLU A 76 -24.25 3.15 10.88
C GLU A 76 -24.61 1.66 10.98
N GLY A 77 -24.90 1.00 9.85
CA GLY A 77 -25.10 -0.45 9.78
C GLY A 77 -23.81 -1.24 9.94
N ILE A 78 -22.77 -0.92 9.16
CA ILE A 78 -21.50 -1.66 9.15
C ILE A 78 -20.76 -1.53 10.48
N LEU A 79 -20.68 -0.34 11.07
CA LEU A 79 -20.07 -0.21 12.40
C LEU A 79 -20.83 -1.05 13.43
N GLY A 80 -22.15 -1.16 13.34
CA GLY A 80 -22.97 -2.03 14.19
C GLY A 80 -22.63 -3.52 14.06
N GLU A 81 -22.35 -3.97 12.83
CA GLU A 81 -22.14 -5.37 12.47
C GLU A 81 -20.72 -5.89 12.74
N TYR A 82 -19.70 -5.02 12.78
CA TYR A 82 -18.30 -5.43 12.93
C TYR A 82 -17.64 -4.92 14.24
N PRO A 83 -17.58 -5.76 15.30
CA PRO A 83 -17.00 -5.39 16.60
C PRO A 83 -15.54 -4.92 16.54
N LYS A 84 -14.75 -5.43 15.58
CA LYS A 84 -13.35 -5.01 15.36
C LYS A 84 -13.28 -3.55 14.90
N LEU A 85 -14.17 -3.12 14.00
CA LEU A 85 -14.24 -1.74 13.51
C LEU A 85 -14.70 -0.78 14.61
N GLN A 86 -15.66 -1.18 15.47
CA GLN A 86 -16.06 -0.35 16.62
C GLN A 86 -14.94 -0.13 17.64
N LYS A 87 -14.12 -1.17 17.90
CA LYS A 87 -12.95 -1.04 18.79
C LYS A 87 -11.92 -0.10 18.19
N LEU A 88 -11.68 -0.22 16.88
CA LEU A 88 -10.77 0.64 16.15
C LEU A 88 -11.25 2.10 16.15
N ASP A 89 -12.52 2.34 15.87
CA ASP A 89 -13.14 3.67 15.90
C ASP A 89 -13.06 4.32 17.29
N ARG A 90 -13.33 3.56 18.35
CA ARG A 90 -13.14 4.02 19.73
C ARG A 90 -11.69 4.40 20.02
N ALA A 91 -10.72 3.58 19.60
CA ALA A 91 -9.30 3.89 19.77
C ALA A 91 -8.90 5.16 19.00
N ILE A 92 -9.36 5.28 17.75
CA ILE A 92 -9.17 6.42 16.86
C ILE A 92 -9.69 7.72 17.48
N SER A 93 -10.86 7.68 18.12
CA SER A 93 -11.45 8.88 18.72
C SER A 93 -10.56 9.52 19.80
N SER A 94 -9.75 8.71 20.49
CA SER A 94 -8.80 9.18 21.50
C SER A 94 -7.45 9.63 20.91
N GLN A 95 -6.88 8.86 19.98
CA GLN A 95 -5.49 9.06 19.49
C GLN A 95 -5.36 8.79 17.98
N GLY A 96 -6.23 9.40 17.16
CA GLY A 96 -6.35 9.13 15.73
C GLY A 96 -5.04 9.01 14.96
N PHE A 97 -4.09 9.95 15.13
CA PHE A 97 -2.80 9.89 14.43
C PHE A 97 -1.98 8.67 14.83
N LYS A 98 -1.85 8.40 16.13
CA LYS A 98 -1.05 7.28 16.65
C LYS A 98 -1.65 5.94 16.25
N ILE A 99 -2.98 5.81 16.31
CA ILE A 99 -3.67 4.59 15.91
C ILE A 99 -3.50 4.34 14.42
N MET A 100 -3.68 5.38 13.58
CA MET A 100 -3.49 5.27 12.13
C MET A 100 -2.05 4.89 11.78
N LEU A 101 -1.06 5.49 12.44
CA LEU A 101 0.34 5.14 12.26
C LEU A 101 0.59 3.66 12.58
N LEU A 102 0.15 3.18 13.74
CA LEU A 102 0.39 1.81 14.18
C LEU A 102 -0.28 0.77 13.28
N VAL A 103 -1.54 1.00 12.90
CA VAL A 103 -2.29 0.08 12.03
C VAL A 103 -1.71 0.04 10.62
N ARG A 104 -1.05 1.12 10.16
CA ARG A 104 -0.42 1.17 8.83
C ARG A 104 0.96 0.52 8.80
N ILE A 105 1.65 0.48 9.95
CA ILE A 105 2.91 -0.26 10.11
C ILE A 105 2.65 -1.77 10.18
N ALA A 106 1.59 -2.18 10.89
CA ALA A 106 1.14 -3.57 10.97
C ALA A 106 -0.17 -3.73 10.16
N PRO A 107 -0.14 -3.59 8.83
CA PRO A 107 -1.34 -3.47 7.99
C PRO A 107 -2.28 -4.66 8.21
N ILE A 108 -3.33 -4.41 9.00
CA ILE A 108 -4.34 -5.42 9.38
C ILE A 108 -5.29 -5.69 8.20
N PHE A 109 -5.43 -4.70 7.30
CA PHE A 109 -6.36 -4.73 6.18
C PHE A 109 -5.62 -4.43 4.86
N PRO A 110 -6.14 -4.91 3.73
CA PRO A 110 -5.69 -4.48 2.41
C PRO A 110 -5.72 -2.94 2.30
N PHE A 111 -4.60 -2.36 1.87
CA PHE A 111 -4.39 -0.91 1.93
C PHE A 111 -5.53 -0.11 1.27
N ALA A 112 -5.91 -0.47 0.05
CA ALA A 112 -6.97 0.19 -0.72
C ALA A 112 -8.33 0.14 -0.03
N LEU A 113 -8.79 -1.06 0.36
CA LEU A 113 -10.09 -1.23 1.03
C LEU A 113 -10.13 -0.49 2.36
N SER A 114 -9.03 -0.54 3.11
CA SER A 114 -8.95 0.11 4.42
C SER A 114 -9.13 1.64 4.32
N ASN A 115 -8.70 2.29 3.24
CA ASN A 115 -8.86 3.73 3.05
C ASN A 115 -10.34 4.17 3.07
N TYR A 116 -11.20 3.40 2.42
CA TYR A 116 -12.64 3.62 2.43
C TYR A 116 -13.22 3.40 3.83
N LEU A 117 -12.82 2.31 4.50
CA LEU A 117 -13.25 1.99 5.87
C LEU A 117 -12.83 3.07 6.87
N TYR A 118 -11.63 3.64 6.75
CA TYR A 118 -11.23 4.74 7.62
C TYR A 118 -12.06 6.00 7.37
N GLY A 119 -12.48 6.25 6.13
CA GLY A 119 -13.40 7.34 5.78
C GLY A 119 -14.73 7.29 6.51
N VAL A 120 -15.13 6.07 6.88
CA VAL A 120 -16.35 5.72 7.60
C VAL A 120 -16.20 5.91 9.13
N THR A 121 -14.97 5.91 9.65
CA THR A 121 -14.71 6.12 11.09
C THR A 121 -14.78 7.59 11.52
N SER A 122 -14.70 7.82 12.83
CA SER A 122 -14.60 9.13 13.48
C SER A 122 -13.25 9.83 13.28
N VAL A 123 -12.29 9.23 12.57
CA VAL A 123 -10.96 9.83 12.36
C VAL A 123 -11.05 11.15 11.58
N LYS A 124 -10.32 12.16 12.05
CA LYS A 124 -10.14 13.40 11.30
C LYS A 124 -9.16 13.19 10.14
N PHE A 125 -9.35 13.93 9.05
CA PHE A 125 -8.52 13.81 7.84
C PHE A 125 -7.01 13.96 8.11
N TRP A 126 -6.57 14.99 8.82
CA TRP A 126 -5.13 15.23 9.01
C TRP A 126 -4.42 14.15 9.85
N PRO A 127 -4.97 13.70 10.99
CA PRO A 127 -4.45 12.52 11.69
C PRO A 127 -4.40 11.27 10.81
N TYR A 128 -5.42 11.05 9.98
CA TYR A 128 -5.47 9.95 9.02
C TYR A 128 -4.38 10.06 7.95
N PHE A 129 -4.25 11.24 7.32
CA PHE A 129 -3.32 11.50 6.24
C PHE A 129 -1.87 11.30 6.70
N TRP A 130 -1.45 12.00 7.76
CA TRP A 130 -0.08 11.89 8.26
C TRP A 130 0.21 10.54 8.89
N GLY A 131 -0.74 9.95 9.61
CA GLY A 131 -0.59 8.60 10.17
C GLY A 131 -0.42 7.55 9.06
N THR A 132 -1.20 7.68 7.98
CA THR A 132 -1.09 6.79 6.80
C THR A 132 0.22 7.00 6.06
N MET A 133 0.56 8.23 5.72
CA MET A 133 1.77 8.53 4.95
C MET A 133 3.03 8.06 5.67
N LEU A 134 3.14 8.33 6.97
CA LEU A 134 4.30 7.93 7.78
C LEU A 134 4.29 6.43 8.10
N GLY A 135 3.12 5.85 8.35
CA GLY A 135 3.01 4.43 8.72
C GLY A 135 3.25 3.50 7.55
N PHE A 136 2.89 3.92 6.34
CA PHE A 136 3.11 3.15 5.10
C PHE A 136 4.54 3.29 4.55
N ALA A 137 5.23 4.39 4.86
CA ALA A 137 6.56 4.70 4.32
C ALA A 137 7.63 3.59 4.50
N PRO A 138 7.78 2.93 5.66
CA PRO A 138 8.76 1.85 5.82
C PRO A 138 8.48 0.68 4.88
N GLY A 139 7.21 0.30 4.73
CA GLY A 139 6.77 -0.76 3.82
C GLY A 139 6.99 -0.35 2.35
N THR A 140 6.66 0.89 1.99
CA THR A 140 6.92 1.41 0.64
C THR A 140 8.40 1.34 0.30
N PHE A 141 9.27 1.82 1.19
CA PHE A 141 10.72 1.79 0.97
C PHE A 141 11.22 0.36 0.74
N ALA A 142 10.77 -0.60 1.56
CA ALA A 142 11.09 -2.01 1.42
C ALA A 142 10.70 -2.56 0.03
N TYR A 143 9.48 -2.30 -0.42
CA TYR A 143 9.00 -2.79 -1.72
C TYR A 143 9.69 -2.11 -2.91
N VAL A 144 9.94 -0.80 -2.83
CA VAL A 144 10.69 -0.08 -3.87
C VAL A 144 12.13 -0.61 -3.93
N TYR A 145 12.75 -0.86 -2.78
CA TYR A 145 14.11 -1.39 -2.72
C TYR A 145 14.22 -2.77 -3.37
N SER A 146 13.26 -3.67 -3.14
CA SER A 146 13.27 -4.99 -3.80
C SER A 146 13.20 -4.88 -5.32
N GLY A 147 12.46 -3.90 -5.85
CA GLY A 147 12.44 -3.57 -7.28
C GLY A 147 13.79 -3.13 -7.85
N VAL A 148 14.55 -2.33 -7.08
CA VAL A 148 15.92 -1.94 -7.45
C VAL A 148 16.85 -3.14 -7.47
N VAL A 149 16.77 -4.03 -6.48
CA VAL A 149 17.54 -5.28 -6.48
C VAL A 149 17.17 -6.15 -7.68
N GLY A 150 15.87 -6.25 -8.00
CA GLY A 150 15.40 -6.93 -9.20
C GLY A 150 16.05 -6.38 -10.47
N LYS A 151 16.13 -5.05 -10.62
CA LYS A 151 16.84 -4.40 -11.74
C LYS A 151 18.32 -4.78 -11.79
N ILE A 152 19.03 -4.75 -10.66
CA ILE A 152 20.46 -5.09 -10.61
C ILE A 152 20.67 -6.53 -11.08
N LEU A 153 19.82 -7.47 -10.64
CA LEU A 153 19.92 -8.88 -11.01
C LEU A 153 19.62 -9.14 -12.50
N THR A 154 18.73 -8.35 -13.12
CA THR A 154 18.33 -8.54 -14.52
C THR A 154 19.15 -7.74 -15.52
N SER A 155 19.81 -6.66 -15.09
CA SER A 155 20.51 -5.73 -16.01
C SER A 155 21.92 -6.18 -16.39
N GLY A 156 22.47 -7.22 -15.73
CA GLY A 156 23.80 -7.78 -16.07
C GLY A 156 24.96 -6.80 -15.88
N ASP A 157 24.79 -5.76 -15.07
CA ASP A 157 25.81 -4.74 -14.84
C ASP A 157 26.88 -5.32 -13.89
N ASP A 158 28.10 -5.55 -14.39
CA ASP A 158 29.22 -6.23 -13.70
C ASP A 158 29.81 -5.43 -12.52
N ALA A 159 29.26 -4.25 -12.23
CA ALA A 159 29.60 -3.48 -11.03
C ALA A 159 29.03 -4.19 -9.80
N ALA A 160 29.80 -5.14 -9.25
CA ALA A 160 29.48 -5.88 -8.04
C ALA A 160 29.10 -4.91 -6.91
N GLN A 161 27.80 -4.85 -6.61
CA GLN A 161 27.30 -4.09 -5.47
C GLN A 161 27.71 -4.82 -4.18
N PRO A 162 27.88 -4.10 -3.05
CA PRO A 162 28.18 -4.74 -1.79
C PRO A 162 27.14 -5.82 -1.43
N TRP A 163 27.58 -6.94 -0.83
CA TRP A 163 26.74 -8.11 -0.55
C TRP A 163 25.45 -7.79 0.23
N TYR A 164 25.49 -6.75 1.08
CA TYR A 164 24.34 -6.31 1.87
C TYR A 164 23.19 -5.78 1.00
N VAL A 165 23.46 -5.34 -0.24
CA VAL A 165 22.41 -4.91 -1.18
C VAL A 165 21.54 -6.09 -1.59
N TYR A 166 22.18 -7.20 -1.95
CA TYR A 166 21.50 -8.44 -2.32
C TYR A 166 20.84 -9.09 -1.10
N ALA A 167 21.51 -9.11 0.06
CA ALA A 167 20.94 -9.64 1.29
C ALA A 167 19.70 -8.85 1.74
N GLY A 168 19.74 -7.51 1.64
CA GLY A 168 18.60 -6.65 1.90
C GLY A 168 17.46 -6.90 0.93
N GLY A 169 17.76 -7.03 -0.38
CA GLY A 169 16.75 -7.35 -1.39
C GLY A 169 16.08 -8.70 -1.17
N LEU A 170 16.87 -9.73 -0.86
CA LEU A 170 16.37 -11.07 -0.54
C LEU A 170 15.47 -11.05 0.70
N ALA A 171 15.89 -10.42 1.79
CA ALA A 171 15.09 -10.34 3.02
C ALA A 171 13.73 -9.66 2.77
N LEU A 172 13.72 -8.59 1.98
CA LEU A 172 12.50 -7.85 1.63
C LEU A 172 11.60 -8.64 0.67
N PHE A 173 12.20 -9.36 -0.29
CA PHE A 173 11.47 -10.25 -1.20
C PHE A 173 10.89 -11.48 -0.47
N SER A 174 11.60 -12.05 0.50
CA SER A 174 11.06 -13.11 1.35
C SER A 174 9.91 -12.62 2.22
N GLY A 175 10.01 -11.38 2.75
CA GLY A 175 8.89 -10.72 3.42
C GLY A 175 7.67 -10.55 2.51
N PHE A 176 7.89 -10.22 1.23
CA PHE A 176 6.82 -10.14 0.23
C PHE A 176 6.11 -11.49 0.01
N LEU A 177 6.87 -12.56 -0.23
CA LEU A 177 6.29 -13.89 -0.43
C LEU A 177 5.47 -14.34 0.77
N LYS A 178 5.92 -13.99 1.98
CA LYS A 178 5.21 -14.31 3.22
C LYS A 178 3.87 -13.57 3.29
N ILE A 179 3.87 -12.24 3.10
CA ILE A 179 2.62 -11.46 3.15
C ILE A 179 1.62 -11.92 2.07
N GLY A 180 2.10 -12.19 0.85
CA GLY A 180 1.25 -12.72 -0.22
C GLY A 180 0.68 -14.10 0.11
N GLY A 181 1.49 -14.98 0.70
CA GLY A 181 1.07 -16.29 1.16
C GLY A 181 0.05 -16.23 2.30
N ASP A 182 0.29 -15.37 3.30
CA ASP A 182 -0.61 -15.16 4.44
C ASP A 182 -1.99 -14.68 3.95
N ILE A 183 -2.04 -13.74 3.00
CA ILE A 183 -3.30 -13.27 2.39
C ILE A 183 -4.00 -14.39 1.60
N ALA A 184 -3.26 -15.18 0.83
CA ALA A 184 -3.85 -16.28 0.07
C ALA A 184 -4.42 -17.38 0.98
N SER A 185 -3.70 -17.69 2.08
CA SER A 185 -4.17 -18.62 3.11
C SER A 185 -5.44 -18.09 3.77
N ASP A 186 -5.45 -16.83 4.21
CA ASP A 186 -6.62 -16.21 4.84
C ASP A 186 -7.84 -16.24 3.89
N ILE A 187 -7.66 -16.06 2.58
CA ILE A 187 -8.76 -16.14 1.61
C ILE A 187 -9.30 -17.57 1.50
N ILE A 188 -8.43 -18.58 1.47
CA ILE A 188 -8.84 -19.99 1.40
C ILE A 188 -9.58 -20.39 2.68
N ASP A 189 -9.02 -20.05 3.85
CA ASP A 189 -9.59 -20.38 5.16
C ASP A 189 -10.99 -19.76 5.32
N ASN A 190 -11.18 -18.50 4.90
CA ASN A 190 -12.50 -17.86 4.96
C ASN A 190 -13.53 -18.49 4.00
N ILE A 191 -13.11 -19.05 2.85
CA ILE A 191 -14.02 -19.74 1.93
C ILE A 191 -14.43 -21.11 2.51
N GLU A 192 -13.50 -21.84 3.14
CA GLU A 192 -13.80 -23.11 3.82
C GLU A 192 -14.74 -22.92 5.02
N ASP A 193 -14.61 -21.81 5.76
CA ASP A 193 -15.48 -21.49 6.89
C ASP A 193 -16.93 -21.14 6.45
N GLU A 194 -17.10 -20.44 5.32
CA GLU A 194 -18.43 -20.16 4.75
C GLU A 194 -19.11 -21.42 4.20
N GLU A 195 -18.36 -22.33 3.58
CA GLU A 195 -18.89 -23.59 3.05
C GLU A 195 -19.28 -24.59 4.17
N ASN A 196 -18.61 -24.55 5.32
CA ASN A 196 -18.93 -25.39 6.48
C ASN A 196 -20.07 -24.85 7.36
N THR A 197 -20.54 -23.62 7.11
CA THR A 197 -21.62 -22.99 7.89
C THR A 197 -22.97 -22.89 7.15
N SER A 198 -23.02 -23.31 5.87
CA SER A 198 -24.23 -23.48 5.06
C SER A 198 -24.73 -24.92 5.00
#